data_AF-A0A1V4PE48-F1
#
_entry.id   AF-A0A1V4PE48-F1
#
_cell.length_a   1.000
_cell.length_b   1.000
_cell.length_c   1.000
_cell.angle_alpha   90.00
_cell.angle_beta   90.00
_cell.angle_gamma   90.00
#
_symmetry.space_group_name_H-M   'P 1'
#
loop_
_entity.id
_entity.type
_entity.pdbx_description
1 polymer ?
#
loop_
_entity_poly.entity_id
_entity_poly.type
_entity_poly.pdbx_seq_one_letter_code
_entity_poly.pdbx_strand_id
1 'polypeptide(L)' 'MLVTADRGVFSYALWRKAIATNTDLLWRVKTSGTGPLPRHVKDLPDGSWLAELQQTHSAAARRAEPMLVR' A
#
# COMPACT_ATOMS: atom_id res chain seq x y z
N MET A 1 10.87 12.45 -7.49
CA MET A 1 11.85 11.37 -7.24
C MET A 1 11.04 10.09 -7.06
N LEU A 2 11.44 8.99 -7.69
CA LEU A 2 10.77 7.69 -7.57
C LEU A 2 11.61 6.77 -6.68
N VAL A 3 11.00 6.20 -5.63
CA VAL A 3 11.62 5.16 -4.81
C VAL A 3 10.96 3.83 -5.14
N THR A 4 11.79 2.87 -5.52
CA THR A 4 11.37 1.50 -5.81
C THR A 4 11.76 0.57 -4.67
N ALA A 5 10.95 -0.44 -4.40
CA ALA A 5 11.30 -1.50 -3.48
C ALA A 5 10.70 -2.83 -3.93
N ASP A 6 11.40 -3.92 -3.63
CA ASP A 6 11.02 -5.26 -4.07
C ASP A 6 10.30 -6.04 -2.95
N ARG A 7 9.93 -7.28 -3.25
CA ARG A 7 9.36 -8.26 -2.34
C ARG A 7 10.30 -8.44 -1.14
N GLY A 8 9.73 -8.49 0.05
CA GLY A 8 10.45 -8.71 1.30
C GLY A 8 10.70 -7.45 2.13
N VAL A 9 10.50 -6.25 1.57
CA VAL A 9 10.69 -4.98 2.31
C VAL A 9 9.40 -4.16 2.50
N PHE A 10 8.24 -4.79 2.28
CA PHE A 10 6.96 -4.12 2.47
C PHE A 10 6.72 -3.79 3.95
N SER A 11 6.43 -2.51 4.24
CA SER A 11 6.04 -2.03 5.55
C SER A 11 5.11 -0.83 5.43
N TYR A 12 3.92 -0.92 6.00
CA TYR A 12 2.97 0.20 6.05
C TYR A 12 3.57 1.45 6.69
N ALA A 13 4.38 1.28 7.74
CA ALA A 13 5.01 2.39 8.44
C ALA A 13 6.05 3.09 7.56
N LEU A 14 6.89 2.32 6.83
CA LEU A 14 7.85 2.89 5.89
C LEU A 14 7.14 3.57 4.71
N TRP A 15 6.04 2.98 4.24
CA TRP A 15 5.27 3.55 3.12
C TRP A 15 4.73 4.93 3.50
N ARG A 16 4.06 5.05 4.65
CA ARG A 16 3.53 6.34 5.14
C ARG A 16 4.61 7.39 5.31
N LYS A 17 5.78 7.00 5.82
CA LYS A 17 6.92 7.92 5.96
C LYS A 17 7.42 8.41 4.60
N ALA A 18 7.52 7.51 3.62
CA ALA A 18 8.07 7.84 2.32
C ALA A 18 7.10 8.68 1.46
N ILE A 19 5.78 8.47 1.53
CA ILE A 19 4.83 9.37 0.83
C ILE A 19 4.81 10.77 1.44
N ALA A 20 5.03 10.88 2.76
CA ALA A 20 5.04 12.16 3.46
C ALA A 20 6.19 13.08 3.00
N THR A 21 7.19 12.56 2.29
CA THR A 21 8.28 13.34 1.69
C THR A 21 7.98 13.80 0.26
N ASN A 22 6.72 13.76 -0.20
CA ASN A 22 6.31 14.10 -1.57
C ASN A 22 7.08 13.30 -2.65
N THR A 23 7.37 12.04 -2.35
CA THR A 23 8.12 11.13 -3.21
C THR A 23 7.15 10.11 -3.81
N ASP A 24 7.32 9.82 -5.11
CA ASP A 24 6.58 8.76 -5.78
C ASP A 24 7.13 7.40 -5.37
N LEU A 25 6.27 6.41 -5.17
CA LEU A 25 6.67 5.08 -4.69
C LEU A 25 6.14 3.99 -5.62
N LEU A 26 7.00 3.03 -5.97
CA LEU A 26 6.62 1.82 -6.69
C LEU A 26 7.13 0.59 -5.96
N TRP A 27 6.23 -0.17 -5.35
CA TRP A 27 6.58 -1.35 -4.57
C TRP A 27 6.00 -2.62 -5.15
N ARG A 28 6.87 -3.62 -5.32
CA ARG A 28 6.43 -4.97 -5.69
C ARG A 28 6.14 -5.77 -4.43
N VAL A 29 4.89 -6.16 -4.23
CA VAL A 29 4.44 -6.86 -3.01
C VAL A 29 3.81 -8.20 -3.35
N LYS A 30 4.02 -9.20 -2.50
CA LYS A 30 3.29 -10.47 -2.53
C LYS A 30 1.98 -10.28 -1.75
N THR A 31 0.84 -10.55 -2.38
CA THR A 31 -0.50 -10.40 -1.76
C THR A 31 -1.07 -11.70 -1.19
N SER A 32 -0.27 -12.77 -1.14
CA SER A 32 -0.68 -14.06 -0.56
C SER A 32 -0.04 -14.32 0.80
N GLY A 33 -0.73 -15.10 1.63
CA GLY A 33 -0.30 -15.43 2.99
C GLY A 33 -0.37 -14.22 3.91
N THR A 34 0.77 -13.81 4.46
CA THR A 34 0.89 -12.67 5.38
C THR A 34 1.05 -11.32 4.69
N GLY A 35 0.98 -11.29 3.35
CA GLY A 35 1.05 -10.07 2.55
C GLY A 35 -0.15 -9.14 2.76
N PRO A 36 -0.04 -7.86 2.38
CA PRO A 36 -1.19 -6.96 2.36
C PRO A 36 -2.25 -7.47 1.38
N LEU A 37 -3.51 -7.37 1.79
CA LEU A 37 -4.67 -7.69 0.98
C LEU A 37 -5.31 -6.37 0.55
N PRO A 38 -5.06 -5.90 -0.68
CA PRO A 38 -5.68 -4.68 -1.18
C PRO A 38 -7.18 -4.84 -1.33
N ARG A 39 -7.94 -3.89 -0.79
CA ARG A 39 -9.39 -3.79 -1.02
C ARG A 39 -9.62 -2.93 -2.26
N HIS A 40 -10.23 -3.52 -3.29
CA HIS A 40 -10.56 -2.82 -4.53
C HIS A 40 -11.45 -1.60 -4.26
N VAL A 41 -11.16 -0.51 -4.96
CA VAL A 41 -11.93 0.75 -4.93
C VAL A 41 -12.52 1.05 -6.31
N LYS A 42 -11.69 1.06 -7.36
CA LYS A 42 -12.12 1.49 -8.70
C LYS A 42 -11.14 1.05 -9.79
N ASP A 43 -11.66 0.57 -10.92
CA ASP A 43 -10.85 0.35 -12.13
C ASP A 43 -10.55 1.65 -12.86
N LEU A 44 -9.36 1.74 -13.45
CA LEU A 44 -8.88 2.87 -14.24
C LEU A 44 -8.84 2.51 -15.74
N PRO A 45 -8.95 3.49 -16.66
CA PRO A 45 -9.02 3.22 -18.10
C PRO A 45 -7.79 2.52 -18.70
N ASP A 46 -6.64 2.56 -18.01
CA ASP A 46 -5.40 1.93 -18.44
C ASP A 46 -5.25 0.47 -17.96
N GLY A 47 -6.29 -0.09 -17.34
CA GLY A 47 -6.29 -1.46 -16.81
C GLY A 47 -5.67 -1.61 -15.42
N SER A 48 -5.15 -0.52 -14.84
CA SER A 48 -4.82 -0.49 -13.41
C SER A 48 -6.07 -0.20 -12.57
N TRP A 49 -5.96 -0.24 -11.25
CA TRP A 49 -7.08 -0.02 -10.35
C TRP A 49 -6.61 0.65 -9.06
N LEU A 50 -7.50 1.37 -8.40
CA LEU A 50 -7.27 1.94 -7.07
C LEU A 50 -7.65 0.93 -6.00
N ALA A 51 -6.85 0.89 -4.95
CA ALA A 51 -7.05 0.02 -3.80
C ALA A 51 -6.82 0.75 -2.49
N GLU A 52 -7.47 0.26 -1.44
CA GLU A 52 -7.11 0.60 -0.07
C GLU A 52 -6.26 -0.51 0.55
N LEU A 53 -5.13 -0.12 1.13
CA LEU A 53 -4.33 -0.97 2.01
C LEU A 53 -4.59 -0.59 3.46
N GLN A 54 -4.98 -1.57 4.27
CA GLN A 54 -5.18 -1.39 5.71
C GLN A 54 -4.60 -2.54 6.52
N GLN A 55 -3.90 -2.21 7.60
CA GLN A 55 -3.47 -3.19 8.59
C GLN A 55 -4.66 -3.58 9.49
N THR A 56 -4.93 -4.87 9.61
CA THR A 56 -6.11 -5.37 10.35
C THR A 56 -5.74 -6.24 11.55
N HIS A 57 -4.46 -6.32 11.95
CA HIS A 57 -3.99 -7.20 13.01
C HIS A 57 -4.17 -6.64 14.44
N SER A 58 -4.51 -5.35 14.60
CA SER A 58 -4.80 -4.76 15.91
C SER A 58 -5.97 -3.76 15.84
N ALA A 59 -6.62 -3.49 16.98
CA ALA A 59 -7.71 -2.51 17.03
C ALA A 59 -7.24 -1.08 16.68
N ALA A 60 -6.00 -0.72 17.05
CA ALA A 60 -5.40 0.55 16.66
C ALA A 60 -5.16 0.60 15.14
N ALA A 61 -4.66 -0.48 14.55
CA ALA A 61 -4.40 -0.56 13.11
C ALA A 61 -5.70 -0.44 12.28
N ARG A 62 -6.79 -1.04 12.74
CA ARG A 62 -8.12 -0.92 12.09
C ARG A 62 -8.72 0.49 12.14
N ARG A 63 -8.31 1.31 13.12
CA ARG A 63 -8.73 2.72 13.21
C ARG A 63 -7.85 3.66 12.38
N ALA A 64 -6.69 3.20 11.93
CA ALA A 64 -5.82 4.00 11.08
C ALA A 64 -6.46 4.18 9.70
N GLU A 65 -6.33 5.40 9.17
CA GLU A 65 -6.85 5.75 7.84
C GLU A 65 -6.20 4.85 6.77
N PRO A 66 -6.98 4.17 5.91
CA PRO A 66 -6.45 3.33 4.84
C PRO A 66 -5.51 4.10 3.91
N MET A 67 -4.52 3.41 3.35
CA MET A 67 -3.65 4.01 2.32
C MET A 67 -4.27 3.76 0.95
N LEU A 68 -4.59 4.82 0.22
CA LEU A 68 -4.97 4.72 -1.18
C LEU A 68 -3.73 4.44 -2.03
N VAL A 69 -3.78 3.37 -2.81
CA VAL A 69 -2.71 2.96 -3.74
C VAL A 69 -3.30 2.65 -5.12
N ARG A 70 -2.41 2.52 -6.10
CA ARG A 70 -2.70 2.09 -7.47
C ARG A 70 -1.86 0.86 -7.80
#